data_AF-A0A1I2TLA0-F1
#
_entry.id   AF-A0A1I2TLA0-F1
#
_cell.length_a   1.000
_cell.length_b   1.000
_cell.length_c   1.000
_cell.angle_alpha   90.00
_cell.angle_beta   90.00
_cell.angle_gamma   90.00
#
_symmetry.space_group_name_H-M   'P 1'
#
loop_
_entity.id
_entity.type
_entity.pdbx_description
1 polymer ?
#
loop_
_entity_poly.entity_id
_entity_poly.type
_entity_poly.pdbx_seq_one_letter_code
_entity_poly.pdbx_strand_id
1 'polypeptide(L)'
;MKFDTEHFVMKIKAPIVCRFDGKELHFENGEKLASYQFSKRYKVDTVTIEEGNAVIALSEVRVANINSVGDELSSGDNWIAEHKKLYGVEPNLFDGA
;
A
#
# COMPACT_ATOMS: atom_id res chain seq x y z
N MET A 1 -17.54 6.88 7.28
CA MET A 1 -17.07 5.98 6.20
C MET A 1 -16.33 4.83 6.87
N LYS A 2 -16.57 3.59 6.45
CA LYS A 2 -15.95 2.39 7.05
C LYS A 2 -15.06 1.74 5.98
N PHE A 3 -13.87 1.31 6.36
CA PHE A 3 -12.88 0.77 5.44
C PHE A 3 -12.49 -0.64 5.84
N ASP A 4 -12.37 -1.51 4.85
CA ASP A 4 -11.88 -2.87 5.01
C ASP A 4 -10.39 -2.93 4.67
N THR A 5 -9.69 -3.91 5.23
CA THR A 5 -8.27 -4.16 4.92
C THR A 5 -8.11 -5.00 3.65
N GLU A 6 -6.88 -5.20 3.19
CA GLU A 6 -6.58 -5.92 1.95
C GLU A 6 -7.05 -7.38 2.00
N HIS A 7 -7.74 -7.83 0.95
CA HIS A 7 -8.36 -9.17 0.90
C HIS A 7 -7.38 -10.34 1.02
N PHE A 8 -6.08 -10.14 0.81
CA PHE A 8 -5.11 -11.23 0.94
C PHE A 8 -5.04 -11.77 2.36
N VAL A 9 -5.35 -10.94 3.38
CA VAL A 9 -5.34 -11.36 4.78
C VAL A 9 -6.32 -12.50 5.03
N MET A 10 -7.41 -12.63 4.25
CA MET A 10 -8.37 -13.74 4.35
C MET A 10 -7.74 -15.12 4.19
N LYS A 11 -6.58 -15.22 3.51
CA LYS A 11 -5.88 -16.49 3.30
C LYS A 11 -5.12 -16.96 4.55
N ILE A 12 -4.95 -16.10 5.55
CA ILE A 12 -4.20 -16.40 6.77
C ILE A 12 -5.10 -17.18 7.72
N LYS A 13 -4.78 -18.47 7.92
CA LYS A 13 -5.51 -19.36 8.83
C LYS A 13 -4.98 -19.34 10.27
N ALA A 14 -3.82 -18.73 10.49
CA ALA A 14 -3.24 -18.58 11.82
C ALA A 14 -3.91 -17.43 12.59
N PRO A 15 -3.85 -17.43 13.93
CA PRO A 15 -4.25 -16.29 14.73
C PRO A 15 -3.45 -15.05 14.32
N ILE A 16 -4.12 -13.89 14.33
CA ILE A 16 -3.56 -12.63 13.85
C ILE A 16 -3.51 -11.62 14.98
N VAL A 17 -2.35 -10.99 15.15
CA VAL A 17 -2.16 -9.80 15.97
C VAL A 17 -2.07 -8.61 15.04
N CYS A 18 -3.11 -7.78 15.02
CA CYS A 18 -3.19 -6.60 14.18
C CYS A 18 -2.77 -5.35 14.98
N ARG A 19 -1.71 -4.67 14.54
CA ARG A 19 -1.19 -3.46 15.17
C ARG A 19 -1.47 -2.24 14.29
N PHE A 20 -2.18 -1.24 14.81
CA PHE A 20 -2.50 -0.02 14.07
C PHE A 20 -2.68 1.16 15.02
N ASP A 21 -2.18 2.35 14.69
CA ASP A 21 -2.36 3.58 15.49
C ASP A 21 -2.00 3.41 16.98
N GLY A 22 -0.95 2.63 17.26
CA GLY A 22 -0.52 2.29 18.63
C GLY A 22 -1.46 1.35 19.39
N LYS A 23 -2.51 0.83 18.74
CA LYS A 23 -3.43 -0.18 19.27
C LYS A 23 -3.07 -1.55 18.75
N GLU A 24 -3.43 -2.56 19.53
CA GLU A 24 -3.29 -3.96 19.17
C GLU A 24 -4.65 -4.65 19.29
N LEU A 25 -5.06 -5.37 18.25
CA LEU A 25 -6.25 -6.20 18.23
C LEU A 25 -5.87 -7.63 17.88
N HIS A 26 -6.51 -8.58 18.55
CA HIS A 26 -6.29 -10.00 18.35
C HIS A 26 -7.48 -10.58 17.59
N PHE A 27 -7.18 -11.29 16.51
CA PHE A 27 -8.15 -11.95 15.65
C PHE A 27 -7.84 -13.43 15.56
N GLU A 28 -8.88 -14.26 15.54
CA GLU A 28 -8.74 -15.71 15.44
C GLU A 28 -8.14 -16.15 14.09
N ASN A 29 -8.39 -15.38 13.03
CA ASN A 29 -7.91 -15.65 11.68
C ASN A 29 -8.03 -14.41 10.77
N GLY A 30 -7.58 -14.58 9.53
CA GLY A 30 -7.64 -13.62 8.45
C GLY A 30 -9.03 -13.19 8.01
N GLU A 31 -10.02 -14.07 8.08
CA GLU A 31 -11.39 -13.77 7.68
C GLU A 31 -12.06 -12.78 8.64
N LYS A 32 -11.79 -12.93 9.94
CA LYS A 32 -12.24 -11.99 10.98
C LYS A 32 -11.60 -10.62 10.81
N LEU A 33 -10.30 -10.58 10.49
CA LEU A 33 -9.61 -9.33 10.22
C LEU A 33 -10.13 -8.65 8.95
N ALA A 34 -10.34 -9.40 7.87
CA ALA A 34 -10.86 -8.85 6.61
C ALA A 34 -12.30 -8.30 6.73
N SER A 35 -13.09 -8.89 7.64
CA SER A 35 -14.45 -8.43 7.94
C SER A 35 -14.48 -7.27 8.95
N TYR A 36 -13.33 -6.90 9.51
CA TYR A 36 -13.25 -5.82 10.50
C TYR A 36 -13.25 -4.46 9.80
N GLN A 37 -14.17 -3.60 10.24
CA GLN A 37 -14.36 -2.28 9.69
C GLN A 37 -13.54 -1.25 10.46
N PHE A 38 -12.52 -0.68 9.82
CA PHE A 38 -11.71 0.38 10.36
C PHE A 38 -12.36 1.76 10.17
N SER A 39 -12.13 2.66 11.15
CA SER A 39 -12.62 4.04 11.09
C SER A 39 -11.88 4.91 10.08
N LYS A 40 -10.64 4.53 9.75
CA LYS A 40 -9.77 5.19 8.77
C LYS A 40 -9.32 4.19 7.73
N ARG A 41 -8.81 4.68 6.61
CA ARG A 41 -8.21 3.84 5.59
C ARG A 41 -6.82 3.44 6.05
N TYR A 42 -6.57 2.14 6.15
CA TYR A 42 -5.27 1.59 6.47
C TYR A 42 -4.78 0.69 5.33
N LYS A 43 -3.47 0.59 5.17
CA LYS A 43 -2.81 -0.41 4.31
C LYS A 43 -1.98 -1.35 5.18
N VAL A 44 -1.76 -2.57 4.71
CA VAL A 44 -0.79 -3.45 5.37
C VAL A 44 0.60 -2.91 5.09
N ASP A 45 1.34 -2.66 6.17
CA ASP A 45 2.70 -2.15 6.12
C ASP A 45 3.70 -3.30 6.18
N THR A 46 3.52 -4.16 7.19
CA THR A 46 4.36 -5.33 7.40
C THR A 46 3.52 -6.52 7.86
N VAL A 47 3.96 -7.70 7.44
CA VAL A 47 3.44 -8.99 7.90
C VAL A 47 4.63 -9.81 8.39
N THR A 48 4.63 -10.13 9.67
CA THR A 48 5.65 -10.96 10.31
C THR A 48 4.99 -12.15 11.01
N ILE A 49 5.80 -13.13 11.42
CA ILE A 49 5.34 -14.25 12.23
C ILE A 49 6.08 -14.17 13.55
N GLU A 50 5.35 -14.01 14.65
CA GLU A 50 5.90 -13.95 16.01
C GLU A 50 5.18 -15.00 16.87
N GLU A 51 5.94 -15.90 17.51
CA GLU A 51 5.42 -16.91 18.44
C GLU A 51 4.26 -17.77 17.89
N GLY A 52 4.26 -18.03 16.58
CA GLY A 52 3.21 -18.81 15.90
C GLY A 52 1.97 -18.01 15.48
N ASN A 53 1.95 -16.70 15.75
CA ASN A 53 0.91 -15.78 15.32
C ASN A 53 1.39 -14.96 14.12
N ALA A 54 0.48 -14.64 13.20
CA ALA A 54 0.76 -13.67 12.15
C ALA A 54 0.57 -12.26 12.72
N VAL A 55 1.63 -11.45 12.72
CA VAL A 55 1.57 -10.07 13.19
C VAL A 55 1.47 -9.16 11.97
N ILE A 56 0.38 -8.41 11.89
CA ILE A 56 0.09 -7.51 10.78
C ILE A 56 0.12 -6.08 11.31
N ALA A 57 1.09 -5.29 10.88
CA ALA A 57 1.09 -3.86 11.16
C ALA A 57 0.38 -3.12 10.04
N LEU A 58 -0.54 -2.21 10.41
CA LEU A 58 -1.25 -1.37 9.47
C LEU A 58 -0.84 0.09 9.63
N SER A 59 -0.62 0.74 8.49
CA SER A 59 -0.30 2.16 8.38
C SER A 59 -1.47 2.95 7.81
N GLU A 60 -1.79 4.11 8.38
CA GLU A 60 -2.89 4.96 7.88
C GLU A 60 -2.55 5.48 6.48
N VAL A 61 -3.45 5.23 5.52
CA VAL A 61 -3.37 5.83 4.19
C VAL A 61 -4.04 7.18 4.27
N ARG A 62 -3.22 8.23 4.46
CA ARG A 62 -3.68 9.60 4.25
C ARG A 62 -4.00 9.73 2.77
N VAL A 63 -5.27 9.94 2.44
CA VAL A 63 -5.64 10.32 1.08
C VAL A 63 -4.97 11.67 0.85
N ALA A 64 -3.93 11.67 0.02
CA ALA A 64 -3.34 12.91 -0.44
C ALA A 64 -4.50 13.73 -1.00
N ASN A 65 -4.65 14.95 -0.51
CA ASN A 65 -5.54 15.92 -1.11
C ASN A 65 -5.22 15.88 -2.61
N ILE A 66 -6.21 15.67 -3.47
CA ILE A 66 -6.04 15.57 -4.93
C ILE A 66 -5.43 16.84 -5.56
N ASN A 67 -5.15 17.87 -4.74
CA ASN A 67 -4.31 19.03 -5.05
C ASN A 67 -2.82 18.85 -4.74
N SER A 68 -2.35 17.69 -4.26
CA SER A 68 -0.94 17.34 -4.11
C SER A 68 -0.45 16.58 -5.35
N VAL A 69 -0.60 17.21 -6.51
CA VAL A 69 0.20 16.88 -7.69
C VAL A 69 1.58 17.48 -7.40
N GLY A 70 2.54 16.72 -6.86
CA GLY A 70 3.81 17.36 -6.56
C GLY A 70 5.01 16.59 -6.05
N ASP A 71 4.96 15.32 -5.61
CA ASP A 71 6.20 14.75 -5.03
C ASP A 71 6.52 13.27 -5.27
N GLU A 72 5.72 12.49 -6.02
CA GLU A 72 6.17 11.13 -6.40
C GLU A 72 5.64 10.65 -7.75
N LEU A 73 5.69 11.55 -8.75
CA LEU A 73 5.71 11.18 -10.17
C LEU A 73 7.11 11.39 -10.76
N SER A 74 8.15 11.01 -10.01
CA SER A 74 9.51 10.88 -10.53
C SER A 74 9.66 9.56 -11.31
N SER A 75 8.82 9.31 -12.33
CA SER A 75 9.00 8.19 -13.28
C SER A 75 8.27 8.38 -14.62
N GLY A 76 8.12 9.62 -15.09
CA GLY A 76 7.69 9.93 -16.47
C GLY A 76 8.55 11.03 -17.08
N ASP A 77 8.55 12.21 -16.47
CA ASP A 77 9.30 13.38 -16.96
C ASP A 77 10.83 13.22 -16.89
N ASN A 78 11.33 12.45 -15.90
CA ASN A 78 12.78 12.29 -15.73
C ASN A 78 13.41 11.46 -16.85
N TRP A 79 12.65 10.54 -17.45
CA TRP A 79 13.14 9.68 -18.52
C TRP A 79 13.36 10.45 -19.83
N ILE A 80 12.47 11.39 -20.17
CA ILE A 80 12.60 12.21 -21.39
C ILE A 80 13.84 13.10 -21.32
N ALA A 81 14.09 13.70 -20.15
CA ALA A 81 15.27 14.53 -19.90
C ALA A 81 16.57 13.71 -19.99
N GLU A 82 16.60 12.51 -19.40
CA GLU A 82 17.74 11.59 -19.50
C GLU A 82 18.00 11.13 -20.95
N HIS A 83 16.96 10.79 -21.71
CA HIS A 83 17.09 10.38 -23.11
C HIS A 83 17.67 11.49 -23.99
N LYS A 84 17.17 12.73 -23.83
CA LYS A 84 17.66 13.89 -24.57
C LYS A 84 19.13 14.18 -24.23
N LYS A 85 19.53 13.98 -22.97
CA LYS A 85 20.93 14.15 -22.55
C LYS A 85 21.85 13.08 -23.13
N LEU A 86 21.41 11.83 -23.19
CA LEU A 86 22.21 10.70 -23.67
C LEU A 86 22.30 10.63 -25.20
N TYR A 87 21.21 10.93 -25.90
CA TYR A 87 21.08 10.68 -27.34
C TYR A 87 20.87 11.94 -28.18
N GLY A 88 20.72 13.11 -27.54
CA GLY A 88 20.56 14.40 -28.23
C GLY A 88 19.23 14.56 -28.98
N VAL A 89 18.32 13.58 -28.89
CA VAL A 89 17.05 13.56 -29.59
C VAL A 89 15.90 13.30 -28.60
N GLU A 90 14.76 13.91 -28.88
CA GLU A 90 13.54 13.69 -28.09
C GLU A 90 12.97 12.31 -28.45
N PRO A 91 12.62 11.48 -27.46
CA PRO A 91 12.04 10.17 -27.72
C PRO A 91 10.67 10.33 -28.38
N ASN A 92 10.45 9.71 -29.53
CA ASN A 92 9.12 9.67 -30.15
C ASN A 92 8.25 8.62 -29.47
N LEU A 93 7.24 9.08 -28.71
CA LEU A 93 6.33 8.23 -27.95
C LEU A 93 5.23 7.58 -28.81
N PHE A 94 5.15 7.92 -30.10
CA PHE A 94 4.04 7.54 -30.98
C PHE A 94 4.45 6.72 -32.22
N ASP A 95 5.71 6.30 -32.33
CA ASP A 95 6.21 5.49 -33.46
C ASP A 95 6.01 3.97 -33.27
N GLY A 96 5.14 3.56 -32.34
CA GLY A 96 4.75 2.17 -32.15
C GLY A 96 3.47 1.83 -32.90
N ALA A 97 3.57 1.53 -34.20
CA ALA A 97 2.52 0.89 -35.00
C ALA A 97 3.12 -0.25 -35.84
#